data_AF-A0A3C0QWC3-F1
#
_entry.id   AF-A0A3C0QWC3-F1
#
_cell.length_a   1.000
_cell.length_b   1.000
_cell.length_c   1.000
_cell.angle_alpha   90.00
_cell.angle_beta   90.00
_cell.angle_gamma   90.00
#
_symmetry.space_group_name_H-M   'P 1'
#
loop_
_entity.id
_entity.type
_entity.pdbx_description
1 polymer ?
#
loop_
_entity_poly.entity_id
_entity_poly.type
_entity_poly.pdbx_seq_one_letter_code
_entity_poly.pdbx_strand_id
1 'polypeptide(L)' 'MENGFSGKEGQTIPHIPTNFQWEVSARYLELMELLTGKTIVAATDADPLKRIEQNCLAFLNEVGVG' A
#
# COMPACT_ATOMS: atom_id res chain seq x y z
N MET A 1 -2.73 8.49 23.24
CA MET A 1 -1.86 7.57 22.49
C MET A 1 -0.87 7.01 23.49
N GLU A 2 -1.17 5.85 24.02
CA GLU A 2 -0.22 5.13 24.86
C GLU A 2 0.85 4.50 23.94
N ASN A 3 1.95 3.98 24.49
CA ASN A 3 2.72 2.83 23.93
C ASN A 3 4.17 3.02 23.46
N GLY A 4 4.98 3.98 23.94
CA GLY A 4 6.46 3.85 24.07
C GLY A 4 7.31 3.48 22.82
N PHE A 5 6.69 3.30 21.65
CA PHE A 5 7.29 2.84 20.41
C PHE A 5 7.56 4.08 19.57
N SER A 6 8.83 4.42 19.46
CA SER A 6 9.32 5.59 18.73
C SER A 6 10.19 5.19 17.54
N GLY A 7 10.17 3.90 17.18
CA GLY A 7 10.93 3.36 16.06
C GLY A 7 12.44 3.27 16.32
N LYS A 8 12.86 3.26 17.59
CA LYS A 8 14.28 3.13 17.95
C LYS A 8 14.73 1.67 17.83
N GLU A 9 16.03 1.51 17.57
CA GLU A 9 16.67 0.20 17.50
C GLU A 9 16.49 -0.59 18.81
N GLY A 10 16.18 -1.88 18.72
CA GLY A 10 15.91 -2.75 19.88
C GLY A 10 14.50 -2.67 20.46
N GLN A 11 13.63 -1.78 19.97
CA GLN A 11 12.22 -1.77 20.37
C GLN A 11 11.42 -2.87 19.66
N THR A 12 10.52 -3.52 20.39
CA THR A 12 9.58 -4.48 19.82
C THR A 12 8.40 -3.74 19.20
N ILE A 13 7.99 -4.17 18.00
CA ILE A 13 6.81 -3.64 17.34
C ILE A 13 5.57 -4.05 18.17
N PRO A 14 4.73 -3.09 18.61
CA PRO A 14 3.51 -3.41 19.34
C PRO A 14 2.54 -4.17 18.42
N HIS A 15 1.68 -5.01 19.01
CA HIS A 15 0.62 -5.66 18.26
C HIS A 15 -0.33 -4.61 17.67
N ILE A 16 -0.43 -4.56 16.34
CA ILE A 16 -1.31 -3.62 15.63
C ILE A 16 -2.59 -4.37 15.25
N PRO A 17 -3.75 -4.03 15.83
CA PRO A 17 -5.02 -4.63 15.47
C PRO A 17 -5.36 -4.41 13.99
N THR A 18 -5.95 -5.40 13.33
CA THR A 18 -6.28 -5.35 11.90
C THR A 18 -7.17 -4.14 11.55
N ASN A 19 -8.15 -3.80 12.39
CA ASN A 19 -9.02 -2.63 12.17
C ASN A 19 -8.23 -1.31 12.17
N PHE A 20 -7.25 -1.17 13.07
CA PHE A 20 -6.39 0.01 13.12
C PHE A 20 -5.45 0.09 11.91
N GLN A 21 -4.96 -1.05 11.41
CA GLN A 21 -4.20 -1.10 10.16
C GLN A 21 -5.05 -0.54 9.00
N TRP A 22 -6.30 -0.99 8.86
CA TRP A 22 -7.22 -0.51 7.83
C TRP A 22 -7.52 0.99 7.95
N GLU A 23 -7.76 1.49 9.16
CA GLU A 23 -8.00 2.91 9.42
C GLU A 23 -6.79 3.76 8.99
N VAL A 24 -5.58 3.35 9.37
CA VAL A 24 -4.35 4.03 8.98
C VAL A 24 -4.19 3.99 7.46
N SER A 25 -4.36 2.83 6.82
CA SER A 25 -4.28 2.68 5.37
C SER A 25 -5.28 3.57 4.63
N ALA A 26 -6.53 3.65 5.09
CA ALA A 26 -7.56 4.50 4.49
C ALA A 26 -7.17 5.98 4.54
N ARG A 27 -6.63 6.45 5.67
CA ARG A 27 -6.15 7.83 5.81
C ARG A 27 -4.97 8.14 4.89
N TYR A 28 -4.04 7.20 4.72
CA TYR A 28 -2.93 7.38 3.76
C TYR A 28 -3.41 7.38 2.31
N LEU A 29 -4.43 6.58 1.98
CA LEU A 29 -5.05 6.58 0.67
C LEU A 29 -5.66 7.96 0.37
N GLU A 30 -6.49 8.47 1.26
CA GLU A 30 -7.12 9.80 1.17
C GLU A 30 -6.08 10.91 0.98
N LEU A 31 -5.02 10.91 1.79
CA LEU A 31 -3.95 11.90 1.67
C LEU A 31 -3.24 11.82 0.31
N MET A 32 -3.01 10.62 -0.21
CA MET A 32 -2.40 10.44 -1.53
C MET A 32 -3.31 10.91 -2.66
N GLU A 33 -4.61 10.69 -2.56
CA GLU A 33 -5.58 11.22 -3.52
C GLU A 33 -5.59 12.75 -3.51
N LEU A 34 -5.61 13.37 -2.33
CA LEU A 34 -5.55 14.83 -2.17
C LEU A 34 -4.25 15.43 -2.73
N LEU A 35 -3.11 14.78 -2.48
CA LEU A 35 -1.80 15.25 -2.93
C LEU A 35 -1.61 15.10 -4.44
N THR A 36 -2.11 14.02 -5.04
CA THR A 36 -1.86 13.70 -6.45
C THR A 36 -3.00 14.13 -7.39
N GLY A 37 -4.19 14.40 -6.84
CA GLY A 37 -5.41 14.65 -7.63
C GLY A 37 -5.92 13.42 -8.39
N LYS A 38 -5.39 12.23 -8.10
CA LYS A 38 -5.78 10.98 -8.75
C LYS A 38 -6.60 10.14 -7.77
N THR A 39 -7.70 9.57 -8.25
CA THR A 39 -8.40 8.52 -7.51
C THR A 39 -7.52 7.28 -7.43
N ILE A 40 -7.30 6.77 -6.23
CA ILE A 40 -6.49 5.59 -5.97
C ILE A 40 -7.43 4.47 -5.51
N VAL A 41 -7.51 3.43 -6.32
CA VAL A 41 -8.27 2.23 -5.95
C VAL A 41 -7.36 1.33 -5.11
N ALA A 42 -7.81 1.02 -3.89
CA ALA A 42 -7.13 0.05 -3.05
C ALA A 42 -7.06 -1.30 -3.79
N ALA A 43 -5.88 -1.93 -3.78
CA ALA A 43 -5.73 -3.25 -4.38
C ALA A 43 -6.56 -4.27 -3.60
N THR A 44 -7.56 -4.85 -4.24
CA THR A 44 -8.43 -5.89 -3.67
C THR A 44 -8.07 -7.29 -4.17
N ASP A 45 -7.06 -7.39 -5.04
CA ASP A 45 -6.66 -8.64 -5.66
C ASP A 45 -6.13 -9.63 -4.61
N ALA A 46 -6.75 -10.82 -4.59
CA ALA A 46 -6.32 -11.93 -3.76
C ALA A 46 -4.92 -12.46 -4.15
N ASP A 47 -4.45 -12.13 -5.35
CA ASP A 47 -3.15 -12.54 -5.88
C ASP A 47 -2.35 -11.34 -6.40
N PRO A 48 -1.60 -10.65 -5.52
CA PRO A 48 -0.83 -9.49 -5.89
C PRO A 48 0.30 -9.80 -6.89
N LEU A 49 0.82 -11.03 -6.91
CA LEU A 49 1.89 -11.43 -7.82
C LEU A 49 1.38 -11.48 -9.26
N LYS A 50 0.23 -12.11 -9.47
CA LYS A 50 -0.41 -12.16 -10.80
C LYS A 50 -0.72 -10.76 -11.35
N ARG A 51 -1.18 -9.85 -10.50
CA ARG A 51 -1.44 -8.45 -10.88
C ARG A 51 -0.16 -7.72 -11.30
N ILE A 52 0.93 -7.91 -10.55
CA ILE A 52 2.23 -7.31 -10.88
C ILE A 52 2.71 -7.83 -12.24
N GLU A 53 2.65 -9.15 -12.45
CA GLU A 53 3.02 -9.78 -13.72
C GLU A 53 2.24 -9.20 -14.90
N GLN A 54 0.90 -9.10 -14.78
CA GLN A 54 0.04 -8.54 -15.82
C GLN A 54 0.39 -7.09 -16.16
N ASN A 55 0.66 -6.27 -15.15
CA ASN A 55 1.05 -4.87 -15.35
C ASN A 55 2.41 -4.76 -16.05
N CYS A 56 3.39 -5.60 -15.67
CA CYS A 56 4.68 -5.65 -16.34
C CYS A 56 4.55 -6.08 -17.81
N LEU A 57 3.79 -7.13 -18.10
CA LEU A 57 3.55 -7.60 -19.47
C LEU A 57 2.82 -6.55 -20.32
N ALA A 58 1.81 -5.87 -19.76
CA ALA A 58 1.11 -4.79 -20.44
C ALA A 58 2.06 -3.66 -20.85
N PHE A 59 2.90 -3.21 -19.92
CA PHE A 59 3.91 -2.18 -20.18
C PHE A 59 4.92 -2.61 -21.25
N LEU A 60 5.44 -3.84 -21.18
CA LEU A 60 6.42 -4.35 -22.16
C LEU A 60 5.84 -4.40 -23.58
N ASN A 61 4.55 -4.78 -23.70
CA ASN A 61 3.84 -4.77 -24.98
C ASN A 61 3.62 -3.35 -25.52
N GLU A 62 3.29 -2.37 -24.66
CA GLU A 62 3.13 -0.97 -25.07
C GLU A 62 4.43 -0.33 -25.55
N VAL A 63 5.57 -0.71 -24.98
CA VAL A 63 6.90 -0.17 -25.34
C VAL A 63 7.48 -0.83 -26.59
N GLY A 64 6.79 -1.80 -27.20
CA GLY A 64 7.18 -2.38 -28.49
C GLY A 64 8.40 -3.29 -28.43
N VAL A 65 8.63 -3.96 -27.29
CA VAL A 65 9.60 -5.05 -27.18
C VAL A 65 8.84 -6.37 -27.35
N GLY A 66 8.38 -6.64 -28.57
CA GLY A 66 7.66 -7.85 -28.94
C GLY A 66 7.90 -8.20 -30.40
#